data_AF-A0A6M0K0E6-F1
#
_entry.id   AF-A0A6M0K0E6-F1
#
_cell.length_a   1.000
_cell.length_b   1.000
_cell.length_c   1.000
_cell.angle_alpha   90.00
_cell.angle_beta   90.00
_cell.angle_gamma   90.00
#
_symmetry.space_group_name_H-M   'P 1'
#
loop_
_entity.id
_entity.type
_entity.pdbx_description
1 polymer ?
#
loop_
_entity_poly.entity_id
_entity_poly.type
_entity_poly.pdbx_seq_one_letter_code
_entity_poly.pdbx_strand_id
1 'polypeptide(L)'
;MKPSPGKIVIFGQYKSGTTGVFTKIRNSLPGEPRTLFEPLAYTPEPSDAERWVIAKTILKFAGHPEPVDYDSFLGFDRRIYLVRDPRDWLVSFALFLCQEKPSIFTDDRAMRWVMDYLRRKEADPECAPLKELLDFLFAPEPSMSAEFFAQRTQGLQALCMGFEQRLGDNAIRLGYEDFVDGKLERLSHYLEIDLAGDAEVDSKYAHVPRTCAYGDWKNWLTAADEAFFRPYFDAYIRHYGYQPDWETNAQPRIDPAHGSAYVARVVAMKRERLGLAGQG
;
A
#
# COMPACT_ATOMS: atom_id res chain seq x y z
N MET A 1 15.42 -19.14 25.32
CA MET A 1 15.53 -17.80 25.95
C MET A 1 14.45 -16.94 25.32
N LYS A 2 13.63 -16.20 26.08
CA LYS A 2 12.68 -15.25 25.45
C LYS A 2 13.49 -14.07 24.90
N PRO A 3 13.23 -13.59 23.67
CA PRO A 3 13.93 -12.43 23.13
C PRO A 3 13.72 -11.21 24.03
N SER A 4 14.78 -10.44 24.27
CA SER A 4 14.69 -9.19 25.02
C SER A 4 13.88 -8.16 24.24
N PRO A 5 13.13 -7.26 24.93
CA PRO A 5 12.44 -6.16 24.27
C PRO A 5 13.34 -5.37 23.33
N GLY A 6 12.84 -5.07 22.13
CA GLY A 6 13.54 -4.29 21.12
C GLY A 6 12.58 -3.40 20.32
N LYS A 7 13.15 -2.64 19.39
CA LYS A 7 12.45 -1.68 18.54
C LYS A 7 12.42 -2.17 17.10
N ILE A 8 11.22 -2.34 16.56
CA ILE A 8 10.96 -2.79 15.19
C ILE A 8 10.31 -1.65 14.40
N VAL A 9 10.82 -1.33 13.22
CA VAL A 9 10.18 -0.37 12.31
C VAL A 9 9.95 -1.00 10.95
N ILE A 10 8.77 -0.77 10.39
CA ILE A 10 8.38 -1.20 9.05
C ILE A 10 8.24 0.05 8.18
N PHE A 11 9.11 0.16 7.17
CA PHE A 11 9.01 1.15 6.11
C PHE A 11 8.33 0.54 4.89
N GLY A 12 7.52 1.33 4.21
CA GLY A 12 6.98 0.94 2.91
C GLY A 12 6.10 2.02 2.31
N GLN A 13 5.69 1.84 1.07
CA GLN A 13 4.76 2.75 0.42
C GLN A 13 3.35 2.57 0.96
N TYR A 14 2.51 3.60 0.81
CA TYR A 14 1.08 3.44 1.05
C TYR A 14 0.51 2.32 0.15
N LYS A 15 -0.44 1.51 0.65
CA LYS A 15 -0.98 0.30 -0.04
C LYS A 15 0.06 -0.78 -0.42
N SER A 16 1.23 -0.83 0.20
CA SER A 16 2.20 -1.94 -0.01
C SER A 16 1.95 -3.16 0.87
N GLY A 17 1.02 -3.09 1.84
CA GLY A 17 0.75 -4.18 2.79
C GLY A 17 1.34 -3.97 4.18
N THR A 18 1.97 -2.82 4.45
CA THR A 18 2.60 -2.49 5.73
C THR A 18 1.68 -2.68 6.94
N THR A 19 0.38 -2.41 6.80
CA THR A 19 -0.60 -2.62 7.89
C THR A 19 -0.74 -4.09 8.25
N GLY A 20 -0.76 -5.00 7.26
CA GLY A 20 -0.85 -6.45 7.52
C GLY A 20 0.42 -6.97 8.21
N VAL A 21 1.59 -6.57 7.71
CA VAL A 21 2.90 -6.91 8.32
C VAL A 21 2.99 -6.38 9.75
N PHE A 22 2.62 -5.12 9.96
CA PHE A 22 2.59 -4.51 11.29
C PHE A 22 1.71 -5.29 12.26
N THR A 23 0.48 -5.64 11.84
CA THR A 23 -0.45 -6.39 12.68
C THR A 23 0.07 -7.79 13.01
N LYS A 24 0.59 -8.51 12.02
CA LYS A 24 1.15 -9.86 12.23
C LYS A 24 2.31 -9.85 13.21
N ILE A 25 3.26 -8.92 13.05
CA ILE A 25 4.39 -8.81 13.97
C ILE A 25 3.90 -8.39 15.35
N ARG A 26 3.07 -7.34 15.46
CA ARG A 26 2.49 -6.90 16.75
C ARG A 26 1.85 -8.06 17.51
N ASN A 27 1.03 -8.86 16.82
CA ASN A 27 0.32 -9.98 17.41
C ASN A 27 1.21 -11.18 17.76
N SER A 28 2.45 -11.20 17.25
CA SER A 28 3.46 -12.23 17.55
C SER A 28 4.43 -11.82 18.66
N LEU A 29 4.43 -10.55 19.06
CA LEU A 29 5.31 -10.05 20.12
C LEU A 29 4.85 -10.52 21.50
N PRO A 30 5.79 -10.84 22.42
CA PRO A 30 5.43 -11.16 23.79
C PRO A 30 5.07 -9.88 24.57
N GLY A 31 3.97 -9.94 25.35
CA GLY A 31 3.49 -8.81 26.15
C GLY A 31 2.75 -7.77 25.31
N GLU A 32 2.51 -6.59 25.88
CA GLU A 32 1.84 -5.47 25.20
C GLU A 32 2.89 -4.50 24.63
N PRO A 33 3.13 -4.49 23.30
CA PRO A 33 4.10 -3.58 22.70
C PRO A 33 3.55 -2.14 22.64
N ARG A 34 4.44 -1.14 22.70
CA ARG A 34 4.09 0.22 22.27
C ARG A 34 3.93 0.24 20.75
N THR A 35 2.75 0.61 20.29
CA THR A 35 2.42 0.66 18.86
C THR A 35 2.46 2.09 18.33
N LEU A 36 3.28 2.34 17.32
CA LEU A 36 3.35 3.62 16.61
C LEU A 36 2.84 3.42 15.17
N PHE A 37 1.64 3.90 14.87
CA PHE A 37 1.00 3.70 13.57
C PHE A 37 1.06 4.96 12.72
N GLU A 38 1.93 4.96 11.71
CA GLU A 38 2.24 6.09 10.83
C GLU A 38 2.70 7.37 11.55
N PRO A 39 3.59 7.29 12.56
CA PRO A 39 4.14 8.47 13.22
C PRO A 39 4.96 9.32 12.23
N LEU A 40 4.96 10.64 12.41
CA LEU A 40 5.81 11.55 11.66
C LEU A 40 7.27 11.55 12.15
N ALA A 41 7.51 11.15 13.40
CA ALA A 41 8.83 10.98 13.99
C ALA A 41 8.75 10.01 15.17
N TYR A 42 9.87 9.38 15.54
CA TYR A 42 9.98 8.62 16.78
C TYR A 42 10.52 9.52 17.91
N THR A 43 9.74 9.61 18.98
CA THR A 43 10.17 10.22 20.24
C THR A 43 10.33 9.12 21.30
N PRO A 44 11.56 8.87 21.78
CA PRO A 44 11.81 7.88 22.84
C PRO A 44 11.04 8.19 24.11
N GLU A 45 10.45 7.16 24.73
CA GLU A 45 9.88 7.23 26.07
C GLU A 45 10.69 6.35 27.04
N PRO A 46 10.77 6.71 28.34
CA PRO A 46 11.47 5.87 29.32
C PRO A 46 10.99 4.41 29.35
N SER A 47 9.68 4.20 29.16
CA SER A 47 9.06 2.87 29.13
C SER A 47 9.51 2.01 27.94
N ASP A 48 10.08 2.59 26.88
CA ASP A 48 10.52 1.85 25.69
C ASP A 48 11.68 0.89 25.99
N ALA A 49 12.40 1.07 27.10
CA ALA A 49 13.46 0.16 27.53
C ALA A 49 12.92 -1.15 28.13
N GLU A 50 11.65 -1.18 28.53
CA GLU A 50 11.05 -2.28 29.30
C GLU A 50 10.03 -3.09 28.48
N ARG A 51 9.69 -2.64 27.26
CA ARG A 51 8.69 -3.27 26.39
C ARG A 51 9.08 -3.14 24.92
N TRP A 52 8.51 -4.00 24.09
CA TRP A 52 8.68 -3.91 22.64
C TRP A 52 8.10 -2.60 22.10
N VAL A 53 8.77 -2.01 21.12
CA VAL A 53 8.24 -0.89 20.34
C VAL A 53 8.12 -1.35 18.90
N ILE A 54 6.94 -1.18 18.30
CA ILE A 54 6.74 -1.44 16.89
C ILE A 54 6.18 -0.20 16.19
N ALA A 55 6.85 0.21 15.12
CA ALA A 55 6.46 1.34 14.30
C ALA A 55 6.14 0.89 12.86
N LYS A 56 5.11 1.47 12.27
CA LYS A 56 4.83 1.40 10.83
C LYS A 56 4.93 2.80 10.27
N THR A 57 5.81 3.05 9.32
CA THR A 57 5.96 4.36 8.70
C THR A 57 5.86 4.28 7.18
N ILE A 58 5.24 5.30 6.59
CA ILE A 58 4.97 5.35 5.15
C ILE A 58 6.00 6.24 4.48
N LEU A 59 6.64 5.73 3.44
CA LEU A 59 7.48 6.52 2.55
C LEU A 59 6.58 7.38 1.66
N LYS A 60 6.52 8.67 1.97
CA LYS A 60 5.66 9.65 1.30
C LYS A 60 6.37 10.31 0.11
N PHE A 61 5.58 10.83 -0.84
CA PHE A 61 6.08 11.65 -1.94
C PHE A 61 6.85 12.88 -1.43
N ALA A 62 7.86 13.32 -2.17
CA ALA A 62 8.57 14.56 -1.86
C ALA A 62 7.60 15.76 -1.78
N GLY A 63 7.75 16.62 -0.77
CA GLY A 63 6.84 17.76 -0.58
C GLY A 63 5.43 17.40 -0.11
N HIS A 64 5.22 16.20 0.45
CA HIS A 64 4.00 15.90 1.20
C HIS A 64 3.83 16.90 2.37
N PRO A 65 2.61 17.41 2.65
CA PRO A 65 2.39 18.44 3.67
C PRO A 65 2.81 18.03 5.08
N GLU A 66 2.78 16.73 5.36
CA GLU A 66 3.27 16.13 6.60
C GLU A 66 4.56 15.35 6.33
N PRO A 67 5.74 16.00 6.37
CA PRO A 67 7.02 15.31 6.21
C PRO A 67 7.25 14.37 7.40
N VAL A 68 7.93 13.25 7.11
CA VAL A 68 8.33 12.26 8.11
C VAL A 68 9.83 12.39 8.34
N ASP A 69 10.24 12.47 9.61
CA ASP A 69 11.63 12.35 10.03
C ASP A 69 12.00 10.87 10.05
N TYR A 70 12.40 10.33 8.90
CA TYR A 70 12.83 8.94 8.79
C TYR A 70 14.11 8.65 9.60
N ASP A 71 14.94 9.66 9.87
CA ASP A 71 16.21 9.50 10.56
C ASP A 71 15.99 9.14 12.03
N SER A 72 14.92 9.65 12.65
CA SER A 72 14.50 9.27 14.00
C SER A 72 14.24 7.77 14.19
N PHE A 73 14.01 7.01 13.10
CA PHE A 73 13.78 5.57 13.14
C PHE A 73 15.02 4.74 12.80
N LEU A 74 16.12 5.35 12.32
CA LEU A 74 17.30 4.61 11.87
C LEU A 74 18.04 3.88 13.01
N GLY A 75 17.84 4.32 14.26
CA GLY A 75 18.35 3.68 15.47
C GLY A 75 17.53 2.50 16.00
N PHE A 76 16.48 2.06 15.28
CA PHE A 76 15.73 0.87 15.65
C PHE A 76 16.55 -0.41 15.45
N ASP A 77 16.37 -1.37 16.35
CA ASP A 77 17.13 -2.63 16.37
C ASP A 77 16.84 -3.51 15.16
N ARG A 78 15.60 -3.45 14.66
CA ARG A 78 15.12 -4.22 13.51
C ARG A 78 14.38 -3.31 12.55
N ARG A 79 14.82 -3.29 11.28
CA ARG A 79 14.30 -2.41 10.24
C ARG A 79 13.83 -3.26 9.07
N ILE A 80 12.53 -3.21 8.78
CA ILE A 80 11.90 -3.94 7.69
C ILE A 80 11.57 -2.96 6.59
N TYR A 81 11.98 -3.28 5.38
CA TYR A 81 11.65 -2.52 4.17
C TYR A 81 10.72 -3.36 3.29
N LEU A 82 9.46 -2.95 3.20
CA LEU A 82 8.42 -3.65 2.45
C LEU A 82 8.36 -3.14 1.01
N VAL A 83 8.46 -4.07 0.07
CA VAL A 83 8.31 -3.83 -1.38
C VAL A 83 7.10 -4.56 -1.90
N ARG A 84 6.52 -4.07 -2.99
CA ARG A 84 5.37 -4.69 -3.66
C ARG A 84 5.48 -4.47 -5.16
N ASP A 85 4.98 -5.40 -5.97
CA ASP A 85 4.90 -5.18 -7.41
C ASP A 85 4.18 -3.84 -7.71
N PRO A 86 4.82 -2.90 -8.43
CA PRO A 86 4.27 -1.56 -8.64
C PRO A 86 2.97 -1.60 -9.46
N ARG A 87 2.71 -2.68 -10.21
CA ARG A 87 1.49 -2.86 -11.00
C ARG A 87 0.30 -3.24 -10.12
N ASP A 88 0.49 -4.14 -9.16
CA ASP A 88 -0.52 -4.45 -8.14
C ASP A 88 -0.79 -3.26 -7.22
N TRP A 89 0.27 -2.53 -6.89
CA TRP A 89 0.17 -1.28 -6.14
C TRP A 89 -0.69 -0.27 -6.89
N LEU A 90 -0.44 -0.05 -8.18
CA LEU A 90 -1.16 0.92 -9.02
C LEU A 90 -2.67 0.66 -9.01
N VAL A 91 -3.09 -0.59 -9.24
CA VAL A 91 -4.51 -0.98 -9.18
C VAL A 91 -5.10 -0.71 -7.81
N SER A 92 -4.40 -1.13 -6.76
CA SER A 92 -4.85 -0.95 -5.37
C SER A 92 -4.96 0.52 -4.98
N PHE A 93 -4.05 1.36 -5.50
CA PHE A 93 -4.02 2.80 -5.24
C PHE A 93 -5.13 3.52 -6.00
N ALA A 94 -5.32 3.24 -7.29
CA ALA A 94 -6.35 3.85 -8.13
C ALA A 94 -7.77 3.68 -7.55
N LEU A 95 -8.11 2.45 -7.12
CA LEU A 95 -9.40 2.18 -6.49
C LEU A 95 -9.54 2.86 -5.12
N PHE A 96 -8.44 2.96 -4.38
CA PHE A 96 -8.42 3.61 -3.09
C PHE A 96 -8.64 5.13 -3.19
N LEU A 97 -8.14 5.78 -4.24
CA LEU A 97 -8.32 7.22 -4.47
C LEU A 97 -9.80 7.65 -4.45
N CYS A 98 -10.72 6.76 -4.81
CA CYS A 98 -12.16 7.05 -4.80
C CYS A 98 -12.68 7.47 -3.42
N GLN A 99 -12.12 6.93 -2.32
CA GLN A 99 -12.51 7.34 -0.95
C GLN A 99 -11.68 8.50 -0.40
N GLU A 100 -10.57 8.85 -1.06
CA GLU A 100 -9.66 9.89 -0.58
C GLU A 100 -9.89 11.24 -1.26
N LYS A 101 -10.45 11.25 -2.47
CA LYS A 101 -10.73 12.48 -3.20
C LYS A 101 -12.14 13.01 -2.89
N PRO A 102 -12.29 14.17 -2.23
CA PRO A 102 -13.61 14.74 -1.93
C PRO A 102 -14.45 14.96 -3.18
N SER A 103 -13.84 15.45 -4.27
CA SER A 103 -14.48 15.61 -5.58
C SER A 103 -15.08 14.32 -6.16
N ILE A 104 -14.70 13.17 -5.62
CA ILE A 104 -15.25 11.86 -5.99
C ILE A 104 -16.24 11.41 -4.93
N PHE A 105 -15.82 11.20 -3.68
CA PHE A 105 -16.71 10.59 -2.69
C PHE A 105 -17.85 11.50 -2.22
N THR A 106 -17.84 12.83 -2.45
CA THR A 106 -18.98 13.70 -2.12
C THR A 106 -19.85 14.06 -3.32
N ASP A 107 -19.48 13.66 -4.53
CA ASP A 107 -20.24 13.95 -5.77
C ASP A 107 -20.85 12.65 -6.32
N ASP A 108 -22.18 12.52 -6.21
CA ASP A 108 -22.87 11.34 -6.69
C ASP A 108 -22.84 11.17 -8.21
N ARG A 109 -22.70 12.26 -8.99
CA ARG A 109 -22.50 12.14 -10.44
C ARG A 109 -21.12 11.58 -10.74
N ALA A 110 -20.09 12.04 -10.03
CA ALA A 110 -18.74 11.50 -10.17
C ALA A 110 -18.70 10.03 -9.74
N MET A 111 -19.31 9.68 -8.61
CA MET A 111 -19.41 8.29 -8.17
C MET A 111 -20.18 7.41 -9.14
N ARG A 112 -21.31 7.88 -9.73
CA ARG A 112 -22.02 7.12 -10.76
C ARG A 112 -21.10 6.78 -11.94
N TRP A 113 -20.35 7.76 -12.43
CA TRP A 113 -19.39 7.53 -13.50
C TRP A 113 -18.34 6.48 -13.11
N VAL A 114 -17.73 6.59 -11.92
CA VAL A 114 -16.75 5.61 -11.43
C VAL A 114 -17.35 4.22 -11.36
N MET A 115 -18.56 4.08 -10.83
CA MET A 115 -19.21 2.79 -10.67
C MET A 115 -19.56 2.15 -12.02
N ASP A 116 -20.04 2.94 -12.98
CA ASP A 116 -20.33 2.45 -14.33
C ASP A 116 -19.06 2.07 -15.08
N TYR A 117 -17.97 2.84 -14.89
CA TYR A 117 -16.65 2.53 -15.42
C TYR A 117 -16.13 1.18 -14.90
N LEU A 118 -16.18 0.98 -13.58
CA LEU A 118 -15.70 -0.24 -12.93
C LEU A 118 -16.54 -1.45 -13.35
N ARG A 119 -17.87 -1.33 -13.44
CA ARG A 119 -18.74 -2.43 -13.91
C ARG A 119 -18.47 -2.79 -15.37
N ARG A 120 -18.21 -1.79 -16.22
CA ARG A 120 -17.82 -2.03 -17.62
C ARG A 120 -16.50 -2.80 -17.68
N LYS A 121 -15.50 -2.37 -16.90
CA LYS A 121 -14.21 -3.05 -16.78
C LYS A 121 -14.34 -4.46 -16.19
N GLU A 122 -15.22 -4.68 -15.23
CA GLU A 122 -15.49 -6.01 -14.67
C GLU A 122 -16.10 -6.96 -15.71
N ALA A 123 -17.01 -6.46 -16.54
CA ALA A 123 -17.64 -7.22 -17.61
C ALA A 123 -16.67 -7.53 -18.78
N ASP A 124 -15.78 -6.59 -19.08
CA ASP A 124 -14.76 -6.71 -20.12
C ASP A 124 -13.46 -5.99 -19.66
N PRO A 125 -12.51 -6.71 -19.05
CA PRO A 125 -11.31 -6.10 -18.50
C PRO A 125 -10.39 -5.40 -19.50
N GLU A 126 -10.48 -5.76 -20.78
CA GLU A 126 -9.65 -5.21 -21.84
C GLU A 126 -10.20 -3.89 -22.39
N CYS A 127 -11.51 -3.64 -22.29
CA CYS A 127 -12.14 -2.48 -22.93
C CYS A 127 -11.91 -1.13 -22.21
N ALA A 128 -11.39 -1.15 -20.98
CA ALA A 128 -11.38 0.01 -20.09
C ALA A 128 -10.01 0.17 -19.41
N PRO A 129 -9.07 0.97 -19.96
CA PRO A 129 -7.74 1.17 -19.39
C PRO A 129 -7.76 1.84 -18.01
N LEU A 130 -6.96 1.34 -17.07
CA LEU A 130 -6.86 1.94 -15.73
C LEU A 130 -6.43 3.43 -15.78
N LYS A 131 -5.62 3.81 -16.77
CA LYS A 131 -5.22 5.20 -17.01
C LYS A 131 -6.43 6.14 -17.17
N GLU A 132 -7.48 5.72 -17.87
CA GLU A 132 -8.67 6.56 -18.09
C GLU A 132 -9.43 6.81 -16.79
N LEU A 133 -9.49 5.81 -15.90
CA LEU A 133 -10.00 6.01 -14.54
C LEU A 133 -9.15 7.03 -13.78
N LEU A 134 -7.83 6.95 -13.85
CA LEU A 134 -6.95 7.94 -13.21
C LEU A 134 -7.13 9.34 -13.78
N ASP A 135 -7.22 9.50 -15.11
CA ASP A 135 -7.47 10.78 -15.75
C ASP A 135 -8.78 11.40 -15.24
N PHE A 136 -9.84 10.61 -15.11
CA PHE A 136 -11.10 11.06 -14.51
C PHE A 136 -10.94 11.49 -13.05
N LEU A 137 -10.28 10.65 -12.24
CA LEU A 137 -10.06 10.94 -10.81
C LEU A 137 -9.22 12.20 -10.58
N PHE A 138 -8.35 12.55 -11.52
CA PHE A 138 -7.49 13.74 -11.44
C PHE A 138 -8.07 14.98 -12.14
N ALA A 139 -9.06 14.83 -13.02
CA ALA A 139 -9.66 15.94 -13.77
C ALA A 139 -10.09 17.17 -12.93
N PRO A 140 -10.59 17.01 -11.67
CA PRO A 140 -10.94 18.16 -10.83
C PRO A 140 -9.75 19.01 -10.36
N GLU A 141 -8.51 18.53 -10.49
CA GLU A 141 -7.29 19.18 -10.03
C GLU A 141 -6.44 19.59 -11.24
N PRO A 142 -6.41 20.88 -11.66
CA PRO A 142 -5.75 21.30 -12.91
C PRO A 142 -4.26 20.98 -13.01
N SER A 143 -3.58 20.81 -11.87
CA SER A 143 -2.16 20.44 -11.78
C SER A 143 -1.91 18.94 -11.75
N MET A 144 -2.97 18.12 -11.78
CA MET A 144 -2.89 16.67 -11.73
C MET A 144 -3.34 16.04 -13.05
N SER A 145 -2.62 15.01 -13.46
CA SER A 145 -2.94 14.15 -14.60
C SER A 145 -2.38 12.76 -14.35
N ALA A 146 -2.80 11.75 -15.13
CA ALA A 146 -2.18 10.42 -15.03
C ALA A 146 -0.66 10.47 -15.31
N GLU A 147 -0.23 11.35 -16.22
CA GLU A 147 1.18 11.58 -16.56
C GLU A 147 1.96 12.15 -15.38
N PHE A 148 1.47 13.23 -14.78
CA PHE A 148 2.10 13.82 -13.62
C PHE A 148 2.12 12.83 -12.46
N PHE A 149 1.04 12.08 -12.23
CA PHE A 149 0.99 11.02 -11.23
C PHE A 149 2.03 9.91 -11.49
N ALA A 150 2.19 9.46 -12.73
CA ALA A 150 3.19 8.46 -13.09
C ALA A 150 4.62 8.96 -12.84
N GLN A 151 4.93 10.21 -13.22
CA GLN A 151 6.21 10.86 -12.93
C GLN A 151 6.47 11.00 -11.41
N ARG A 152 5.45 11.41 -10.65
CA ARG A 152 5.55 11.48 -9.18
C ARG A 152 5.79 10.11 -8.56
N THR A 153 5.14 9.08 -9.09
CA THR A 153 5.32 7.68 -8.65
C THR A 153 6.72 7.19 -8.95
N GLN A 154 7.26 7.46 -10.14
CA GLN A 154 8.65 7.16 -10.48
C GLN A 154 9.63 7.87 -9.54
N GLY A 155 9.38 9.15 -9.21
CA GLY A 155 10.18 9.89 -8.23
C GLY A 155 10.12 9.28 -6.83
N LEU A 156 8.93 8.84 -6.38
CA LEU A 156 8.79 8.12 -5.11
C LEU A 156 9.53 6.77 -5.14
N GLN A 157 9.45 6.02 -6.24
CA GLN A 157 10.17 4.76 -6.42
C GLN A 157 11.69 4.97 -6.35
N ALA A 158 12.21 6.02 -6.99
CA ALA A 158 13.63 6.39 -6.90
C ALA A 158 14.03 6.75 -5.46
N LEU A 159 13.22 7.54 -4.76
CA LEU A 159 13.43 7.85 -3.34
C LEU A 159 13.41 6.59 -2.48
N CYS A 160 12.47 5.68 -2.74
CA CYS A 160 12.32 4.41 -2.05
C CYS A 160 13.57 3.53 -2.20
N MET A 161 14.10 3.39 -3.42
CA MET A 161 15.33 2.63 -3.69
C MET A 161 16.54 3.27 -3.01
N GLY A 162 16.66 4.61 -3.07
CA GLY A 162 17.75 5.32 -2.39
C GLY A 162 17.64 5.24 -0.86
N PHE A 163 16.43 5.27 -0.31
CA PHE A 163 16.19 5.14 1.12
C PHE A 163 16.56 3.75 1.63
N GLU A 164 16.22 2.69 0.90
CA GLU A 164 16.61 1.33 1.26
C GLU A 164 18.13 1.18 1.39
N GLN A 165 18.90 1.77 0.47
CA GLN A 165 20.37 1.75 0.55
C GLN A 165 20.89 2.42 1.85
N ARG A 166 20.19 3.43 2.36
CA ARG A 166 20.54 4.12 3.61
C ARG A 166 20.24 3.31 4.87
N LEU A 167 19.37 2.30 4.79
CA LEU A 167 19.05 1.46 5.94
C LEU A 167 20.27 0.60 6.36
N GLY A 168 21.19 0.31 5.43
CA GLY A 168 22.41 -0.47 5.71
C GLY A 168 22.14 -1.91 6.12
N ASP A 169 23.17 -2.59 6.64
CA ASP A 169 23.18 -4.06 6.80
C ASP A 169 22.18 -4.59 7.84
N ASN A 170 21.80 -3.76 8.82
CA ASN A 170 20.83 -4.15 9.84
C ASN A 170 19.38 -3.86 9.39
N ALA A 171 19.05 -4.17 8.14
CA ALA A 171 17.70 -4.09 7.61
C ALA A 171 17.39 -5.32 6.74
N ILE A 172 16.11 -5.70 6.71
CA ILE A 172 15.62 -6.79 5.87
C ILE A 172 14.60 -6.26 4.86
N ARG A 173 14.78 -6.65 3.59
CA ARG A 173 13.76 -6.50 2.56
C ARG A 173 12.73 -7.64 2.69
N LEU A 174 11.45 -7.28 2.70
CA LEU A 174 10.32 -8.21 2.63
C LEU A 174 9.51 -7.90 1.36
N GLY A 175 9.27 -8.89 0.52
CA GLY A 175 8.28 -8.79 -0.54
C GLY A 175 6.86 -8.93 0.02
N TYR A 176 5.92 -8.13 -0.47
CA TYR A 176 4.51 -8.31 -0.13
C TYR A 176 4.01 -9.70 -0.52
N GLU A 177 4.54 -10.22 -1.63
CA GLU A 177 4.23 -11.53 -2.19
C GLU A 177 4.69 -12.65 -1.24
N ASP A 178 5.91 -12.55 -0.68
CA ASP A 178 6.39 -13.48 0.35
C ASP A 178 5.54 -13.42 1.62
N PHE A 179 5.07 -12.21 2.00
CA PHE A 179 4.18 -12.05 3.14
C PHE A 179 2.82 -12.70 2.91
N VAL A 180 2.22 -12.53 1.73
CA VAL A 180 0.95 -13.15 1.36
C VAL A 180 1.07 -14.68 1.32
N ASP A 181 2.17 -15.20 0.77
CA ASP A 181 2.43 -16.64 0.68
C ASP A 181 2.83 -17.29 2.02
N GLY A 182 3.00 -16.49 3.09
CA GLY A 182 3.44 -16.98 4.39
C GLY A 182 4.92 -17.40 4.44
N LYS A 183 5.73 -17.02 3.45
CA LYS A 183 7.18 -17.27 3.37
C LYS A 183 7.94 -16.35 4.32
N LEU A 184 7.71 -16.55 5.61
CA LEU A 184 8.13 -15.64 6.69
C LEU A 184 9.32 -16.17 7.49
N GLU A 185 9.95 -17.28 7.09
CA GLU A 185 11.03 -17.92 7.83
C GLU A 185 12.23 -16.98 7.99
N ARG A 186 12.62 -16.32 6.88
CA ARG A 186 13.72 -15.35 6.88
C ARG A 186 13.41 -14.14 7.77
N LEU A 187 12.17 -13.66 7.75
CA LEU A 187 11.73 -12.54 8.58
C LEU A 187 11.70 -12.94 10.07
N SER A 188 11.16 -14.12 10.38
CA SER A 188 11.10 -14.67 11.74
C SER A 188 12.49 -14.85 12.32
N HIS A 189 13.43 -15.39 11.53
CA HIS A 189 14.83 -15.52 11.93
C HIS A 189 15.49 -14.15 12.16
N TYR A 190 15.27 -13.17 11.28
CA TYR A 190 15.80 -11.81 11.45
C TYR A 190 15.25 -11.12 12.71
N LEU A 191 13.96 -11.31 13.00
CA LEU A 191 13.30 -10.73 14.16
C LEU A 191 13.56 -11.50 15.46
N GLU A 192 14.08 -12.73 15.38
CA GLU A 192 14.23 -13.66 16.50
C GLU A 192 12.89 -13.91 17.23
N ILE A 193 11.80 -13.88 16.46
CA ILE A 193 10.41 -14.01 16.91
C ILE A 193 9.70 -15.02 16.01
N ASP A 194 8.91 -15.91 16.60
CA ASP A 194 7.99 -16.78 15.87
C ASP A 194 6.75 -15.97 15.44
N LEU A 195 6.55 -15.81 14.13
CA LEU A 195 5.48 -14.99 13.56
C LEU A 195 4.13 -15.73 13.48
N ALA A 196 3.71 -16.31 14.60
CA ALA A 196 2.49 -17.10 14.73
C ALA A 196 1.20 -16.25 14.85
N GLY A 197 1.29 -14.95 15.16
CA GLY A 197 0.13 -14.09 15.36
C GLY A 197 -0.64 -13.77 14.07
N ASP A 198 -1.94 -13.49 14.20
CA ASP A 198 -2.81 -13.24 13.04
C ASP A 198 -2.47 -11.91 12.34
N ALA A 199 -2.68 -11.87 11.02
CA ALA A 199 -2.57 -10.64 10.22
C ALA A 199 -3.90 -9.86 10.14
N GLU A 200 -4.94 -10.30 10.86
CA GLU A 200 -6.27 -9.69 10.79
C GLU A 200 -6.22 -8.24 11.27
N VAL A 201 -6.58 -7.34 10.36
CA VAL A 201 -6.49 -5.92 10.61
C VAL A 201 -7.70 -5.47 11.43
N ASP A 202 -7.46 -4.67 12.47
CA ASP A 202 -8.48 -4.01 13.30
C ASP A 202 -9.59 -3.37 12.44
N SER A 203 -10.84 -3.47 12.89
CA SER A 203 -12.04 -2.98 12.19
C SER A 203 -11.94 -1.50 11.82
N LYS A 204 -11.24 -0.67 12.60
CA LYS A 204 -10.99 0.75 12.24
C LYS A 204 -10.23 0.93 10.93
N TYR A 205 -9.51 -0.08 10.49
CA TYR A 205 -8.80 -0.12 9.21
C TYR A 205 -9.42 -1.10 8.20
N ALA A 206 -10.69 -1.51 8.36
CA ALA A 206 -11.38 -2.43 7.45
C ALA A 206 -11.47 -1.95 5.99
N HIS A 207 -11.22 -0.67 5.74
CA HIS A 207 -11.12 -0.07 4.40
C HIS A 207 -9.77 -0.34 3.69
N VAL A 208 -8.76 -0.80 4.44
CA VAL A 208 -7.40 -1.04 3.93
C VAL A 208 -7.31 -2.31 3.07
N PRO A 209 -7.81 -3.49 3.51
CA PRO A 209 -7.76 -4.72 2.72
C PRO A 209 -8.64 -4.67 1.47
N ARG A 210 -8.10 -5.13 0.33
CA ARG A 210 -8.82 -5.31 -0.94
C ARG A 210 -8.90 -6.79 -1.31
N THR A 211 -7.79 -7.34 -1.83
CA THR A 211 -7.67 -8.76 -2.22
C THR A 211 -6.95 -9.61 -1.16
N CYS A 212 -6.03 -9.00 -0.39
CA CYS A 212 -5.04 -9.73 0.40
C CYS A 212 -4.23 -10.74 -0.45
N ALA A 213 -4.07 -10.44 -1.73
CA ALA A 213 -3.35 -11.24 -2.73
C ALA A 213 -2.56 -10.33 -3.68
N TYR A 214 -1.72 -10.93 -4.51
CA TYR A 214 -0.89 -10.27 -5.52
C TYR A 214 -1.09 -10.91 -6.90
N GLY A 215 -0.56 -10.28 -7.94
CA GLY A 215 -0.70 -10.68 -9.34
C GLY A 215 -2.05 -10.28 -9.96
N ASP A 216 -2.92 -9.59 -9.23
CA ASP A 216 -4.24 -9.20 -9.71
C ASP A 216 -4.15 -8.15 -10.82
N TRP A 217 -3.03 -7.40 -10.90
CA TRP A 217 -2.78 -6.49 -12.02
C TRP A 217 -2.92 -7.15 -13.40
N LYS A 218 -2.67 -8.46 -13.52
CA LYS A 218 -2.83 -9.24 -14.76
C LYS A 218 -4.29 -9.36 -15.23
N ASN A 219 -5.24 -9.13 -14.34
CA ASN A 219 -6.66 -9.04 -14.66
C ASN A 219 -7.12 -7.61 -14.96
N TRP A 220 -6.29 -6.61 -14.63
CA TRP A 220 -6.70 -5.20 -14.60
C TRP A 220 -6.03 -4.36 -15.68
N LEU A 221 -4.75 -4.58 -15.98
CA LEU A 221 -4.03 -3.71 -16.89
C LEU A 221 -4.27 -4.13 -18.33
N THR A 222 -4.42 -3.15 -19.20
CA THR A 222 -4.56 -3.34 -20.65
C THR A 222 -3.23 -3.09 -21.37
N ALA A 223 -3.15 -3.42 -22.66
CA ALA A 223 -1.98 -3.05 -23.48
C ALA A 223 -1.74 -1.52 -23.53
N ALA A 224 -2.81 -0.72 -23.44
CA ALA A 224 -2.71 0.74 -23.34
C ALA A 224 -2.11 1.19 -22.00
N ASP A 225 -2.44 0.50 -20.91
CA ASP A 225 -1.84 0.74 -19.59
C ASP A 225 -0.36 0.33 -19.58
N GLU A 226 0.01 -0.80 -20.17
CA GLU A 226 1.43 -1.18 -20.32
C GLU A 226 2.19 -0.09 -21.06
N ALA A 227 1.73 0.28 -22.26
CA ALA A 227 2.41 1.26 -23.10
C ALA A 227 2.64 2.59 -22.37
N PHE A 228 1.72 2.96 -21.48
CA PHE A 228 1.81 4.17 -20.69
C PHE A 228 2.68 4.02 -19.43
N PHE A 229 2.43 3.03 -18.56
CA PHE A 229 3.07 2.94 -17.24
C PHE A 229 4.45 2.30 -17.26
N ARG A 230 4.74 1.44 -18.24
CA ARG A 230 6.00 0.68 -18.30
C ARG A 230 7.26 1.57 -18.19
N PRO A 231 7.39 2.69 -18.93
CA PRO A 231 8.56 3.56 -18.81
C PRO A 231 8.82 4.10 -17.39
N TYR A 232 7.76 4.26 -16.59
CA TYR A 232 7.84 4.79 -15.22
C TYR A 232 8.22 3.71 -14.20
N PHE A 233 7.81 2.45 -14.41
CA PHE A 233 7.97 1.37 -13.42
C PHE A 233 9.16 0.46 -13.69
N ASP A 234 9.66 0.43 -14.91
CA ASP A 234 10.70 -0.48 -15.37
C ASP A 234 11.96 -0.50 -14.48
N ALA A 235 12.39 0.67 -14.00
CA ALA A 235 13.54 0.78 -13.11
C ALA A 235 13.28 0.08 -11.75
N TYR A 236 12.09 0.28 -11.17
CA TYR A 236 11.70 -0.36 -9.92
C TYR A 236 11.53 -1.87 -10.08
N ILE A 237 10.86 -2.30 -11.15
CA ILE A 237 10.66 -3.72 -11.50
C ILE A 237 12.01 -4.44 -11.55
N ARG A 238 12.98 -3.90 -12.30
CA ARG A 238 14.33 -4.48 -12.40
C ARG A 238 15.09 -4.46 -11.08
N HIS A 239 15.03 -3.36 -10.35
CA HIS A 239 15.76 -3.21 -9.08
C HIS A 239 15.33 -4.25 -8.03
N TYR A 240 14.03 -4.52 -7.96
CA TYR A 240 13.46 -5.47 -6.99
C TYR A 240 13.31 -6.90 -7.51
N GLY A 241 13.70 -7.15 -8.77
CA GLY A 241 13.69 -8.50 -9.36
C GLY A 241 12.29 -9.01 -9.72
N TYR A 242 11.32 -8.11 -9.92
CA TYR A 242 10.02 -8.50 -10.47
C TYR A 242 10.17 -8.88 -11.95
N GLN A 243 9.32 -9.78 -12.42
CA GLN A 243 9.33 -10.16 -13.84
C GLN A 243 8.94 -8.96 -14.72
N PRO A 244 9.74 -8.65 -15.75
CA PRO A 244 9.58 -7.44 -16.55
C PRO A 244 8.49 -7.55 -17.62
N ASP A 245 7.96 -8.75 -17.88
CA ASP A 245 6.84 -8.93 -18.78
C ASP A 245 5.57 -8.32 -18.17
N TRP A 246 4.72 -7.76 -19.02
CA TRP A 246 3.41 -7.21 -18.65
C TRP A 246 2.28 -8.16 -19.11
N GLU A 247 2.58 -9.46 -19.18
CA GLU A 247 1.61 -10.45 -19.67
C GLU A 247 0.39 -10.52 -18.74
N THR A 248 -0.77 -10.21 -19.33
CA THR A 248 -2.07 -10.34 -18.70
C THR A 248 -2.54 -11.79 -18.74
N ASN A 249 -3.53 -12.11 -17.90
CA ASN A 249 -4.13 -13.44 -17.93
C ASN A 249 -4.85 -13.66 -19.27
N ALA A 250 -4.76 -14.87 -19.85
CA ALA A 250 -5.41 -15.19 -21.12
C ALA A 250 -6.95 -15.03 -21.10
N GLN A 251 -7.54 -15.09 -19.91
CA GLN A 251 -8.94 -14.77 -19.66
C GLN A 251 -8.99 -13.89 -18.41
N PRO A 252 -8.76 -12.57 -18.54
CA PRO A 252 -8.73 -11.68 -17.38
C PRO A 252 -10.12 -11.65 -16.75
N ARG A 253 -10.18 -11.73 -15.42
CA ARG A 253 -11.43 -11.66 -14.66
C ARG A 253 -11.23 -10.79 -13.44
N ILE A 254 -12.11 -9.82 -13.25
CA ILE A 254 -12.11 -8.96 -12.07
C ILE A 254 -13.30 -9.37 -11.21
N ASP A 255 -13.04 -9.82 -10.00
CA ASP A 255 -14.10 -10.04 -9.01
C ASP A 255 -14.65 -8.69 -8.53
N PRO A 256 -15.97 -8.43 -8.64
CA PRO A 256 -16.58 -7.19 -8.14
C PRO A 256 -16.27 -6.92 -6.66
N ALA A 257 -16.10 -7.97 -5.83
CA ALA A 257 -15.69 -7.85 -4.43
C ALA A 257 -14.36 -7.10 -4.25
N HIS A 258 -13.52 -7.07 -5.30
CA HIS A 258 -12.22 -6.42 -5.35
C HIS A 258 -12.16 -5.23 -6.31
N GLY A 259 -13.28 -4.90 -6.97
CA GLY A 259 -13.48 -3.76 -7.86
C GLY A 259 -14.56 -2.80 -7.37
N SER A 260 -15.71 -2.78 -8.05
CA SER A 260 -16.85 -1.91 -7.83
C SER A 260 -17.46 -2.07 -6.44
N ALA A 261 -17.67 -3.30 -5.96
CA ALA A 261 -18.20 -3.53 -4.61
C ALA A 261 -17.18 -3.13 -3.53
N TYR A 262 -15.88 -3.31 -3.77
CA TYR A 262 -14.84 -2.76 -2.91
C TYR A 262 -14.93 -1.23 -2.81
N VAL A 263 -14.97 -0.53 -3.95
CA VAL A 263 -15.05 0.93 -4.02
C VAL A 263 -16.30 1.45 -3.32
N ALA A 264 -17.47 0.86 -3.60
CA ALA A 264 -18.72 1.21 -2.95
C ALA A 264 -18.63 1.08 -1.42
N ARG A 265 -18.07 -0.03 -0.93
CA ARG A 265 -17.88 -0.28 0.51
C ARG A 265 -16.99 0.77 1.16
N VAL A 266 -15.82 1.04 0.59
CA VAL A 266 -14.85 1.96 1.22
C VAL A 266 -15.30 3.42 1.17
N VAL A 267 -15.99 3.82 0.09
CA VAL A 267 -16.62 5.15 -0.01
C VAL A 267 -17.75 5.29 1.00
N ALA A 268 -18.61 4.28 1.17
CA ALA A 268 -19.65 4.30 2.20
C ALA A 268 -19.06 4.44 3.60
N MET A 269 -18.01 3.67 3.94
CA MET A 269 -17.29 3.80 5.21
C MET A 269 -16.67 5.19 5.41
N LYS A 270 -16.22 5.85 4.33
CA LYS A 270 -15.69 7.22 4.40
C LYS A 270 -16.81 8.23 4.65
N ARG A 271 -17.91 8.14 3.90
CA ARG A 271 -19.09 9.01 4.07
C ARG A 271 -19.65 8.89 5.48
N GLU A 272 -19.79 7.68 6.01
CA GLU A 272 -20.24 7.44 7.39
C GLU A 272 -19.32 8.10 8.42
N ARG A 273 -17.99 7.89 8.30
CA ARG A 273 -17.00 8.52 9.18
C ARG A 273 -17.05 10.06 9.17
N LEU A 274 -17.49 10.66 8.07
CA LEU A 274 -17.63 12.10 7.91
C LEU A 274 -19.06 12.62 8.22
N GLY A 275 -19.99 11.76 8.62
CA GLY A 275 -21.38 12.15 8.88
C GLY A 275 -22.17 12.50 7.61
N LEU A 276 -21.74 12.00 6.44
CA LEU A 276 -22.38 12.21 5.14
C LEU A 276 -23.32 11.06 4.74
N ALA A 277 -23.59 10.12 5.64
CA ALA A 277 -24.48 9.00 5.39
C ALA A 277 -25.93 9.50 5.19
N GLY A 278 -26.57 9.12 4.07
CA GLY A 278 -27.96 9.49 3.76
C GLY A 278 -28.16 10.76 2.93
N GLN A 279 -27.09 11.37 2.41
CA GLN A 279 -27.17 12.50 1.46
C GLN A 279 -27.12 12.06 -0.01
N GLY A 280 -27.86 11.01 -0.39
CA GLY A 280 -27.91 10.47 -1.75
C GLY A 280 -29.33 10.35 -2.28
#